data_AF-A0AAP2MLF9-F1
#
_entry.id   AF-A0AAP2MLF9-F1
#
_cell.length_a   1.000
_cell.length_b   1.000
_cell.length_c   1.000
_cell.angle_alpha   90.00
_cell.angle_beta   90.00
_cell.angle_gamma   90.00
#
_symmetry.space_group_name_H-M   'P 1'
#
loop_
_entity.id
_entity.type
_entity.pdbx_description
1 polymer ?
#
loop_
_entity_poly.entity_id
_entity_poly.type
_entity_poly.pdbx_seq_one_letter_code
_entity_poly.pdbx_strand_id
1 'polypeptide(L)'
;MSALSRIFGRVREQLAELGDSIVPNAAQRDLDEEIRASDARVREWRASLAELLARRMTAQERTDTTAAAIEQREAQALASLQAGKLALAEEVAAAIAQLEQARDDEHALLAQLDLRVTQMRYLIEEGENGLRRLQLQLDALRAAETVQRAQETVAHRQPGTPLPQNAIESLLRSRRRNAPRAEADDAGEPMGDSDLDARLLAEGIDERNTRAQLVLARLAQRLADAAAASAPPTGGRATRTRTPGKKPR
;
A
#
# COMPACT_ATOMS: atom_id res chain seq x y z
N MET A 1 -13.51 23.59 -2.15
CA MET A 1 -13.02 24.58 -3.14
C MET A 1 -11.60 25.00 -2.78
N SER A 2 -10.62 24.23 -3.25
CA SER A 2 -9.22 24.29 -2.81
C SER A 2 -8.53 25.63 -3.14
N ALA A 3 -7.77 26.16 -2.19
CA ALA A 3 -6.97 27.38 -2.33
C ALA A 3 -6.00 27.35 -3.54
N LEU A 4 -5.64 26.14 -3.99
CA LEU A 4 -4.81 25.90 -5.17
C LEU A 4 -5.48 26.36 -6.48
N SER A 5 -6.80 26.18 -6.63
CA SER A 5 -7.54 26.59 -7.84
C SER A 5 -7.60 28.13 -8.01
N ARG A 6 -7.64 28.89 -6.90
CA ARG A 6 -7.65 30.36 -6.93
C ARG A 6 -6.27 30.96 -7.23
N ILE A 7 -5.19 30.24 -6.94
CA ILE A 7 -3.82 30.63 -7.29
C ILE A 7 -3.58 30.36 -8.78
N PHE A 8 -3.96 29.17 -9.29
CA PHE A 8 -3.84 28.84 -10.72
C PHE A 8 -4.71 29.70 -11.64
N GLY A 9 -5.89 30.13 -11.17
CA GLY A 9 -6.75 31.06 -11.92
C GLY A 9 -6.13 32.45 -12.09
N ARG A 10 -5.50 32.99 -11.03
CA ARG A 10 -4.85 34.31 -11.09
C ARG A 10 -3.54 34.31 -11.86
N VAL A 11 -2.79 33.21 -11.85
CA VAL A 11 -1.53 33.08 -12.61
C VAL A 11 -1.79 33.07 -14.12
N ARG A 12 -2.88 32.45 -14.58
CA ARG A 12 -3.24 32.42 -16.01
C ARG A 12 -3.74 33.76 -16.54
N GLU A 13 -4.37 34.57 -15.69
CA GLU A 13 -4.86 35.90 -16.05
C GLU A 13 -3.72 36.95 -15.99
N GLN A 14 -2.79 36.82 -15.03
CA GLN A 14 -1.57 37.66 -14.98
C GLN A 14 -0.56 37.35 -16.10
N LEU A 15 -0.52 36.11 -16.61
CA LEU A 15 0.33 35.74 -17.76
C LEU A 15 -0.20 36.27 -19.10
N ALA A 16 -1.47 36.67 -19.18
CA ALA A 16 -2.04 37.30 -20.38
C ALA A 16 -1.74 38.81 -20.46
N GLU A 17 -1.50 39.48 -19.33
CA GLU A 17 -1.12 40.91 -19.26
C GLU A 17 0.40 41.16 -19.32
N LEU A 18 1.24 40.14 -19.10
CA LEU A 18 2.71 40.24 -19.10
C LEU A 18 3.37 39.90 -20.45
N GLY A 19 2.61 40.06 -21.55
CA GLY A 19 3.01 39.66 -22.90
C GLY A 19 4.26 40.34 -23.49
N ASP A 20 4.90 41.28 -22.78
CA ASP A 20 6.03 42.06 -23.32
C ASP A 20 7.27 42.12 -22.40
N SER A 21 7.31 41.38 -21.27
CA SER A 21 8.50 41.43 -20.41
C SER A 21 8.79 40.20 -19.54
N ILE A 22 8.32 39.01 -19.93
CA ILE A 22 8.87 37.80 -19.29
C ILE A 22 10.34 37.72 -19.69
N VAL A 23 11.22 38.07 -18.76
CA VAL A 23 12.66 37.81 -18.89
C VAL A 23 12.81 36.28 -18.93
N PRO A 24 13.18 35.67 -20.07
CA PRO A 24 13.18 34.21 -20.24
C PRO A 24 14.04 33.48 -19.19
N ASN A 25 15.08 34.16 -18.70
CA ASN A 25 15.98 33.67 -17.65
C ASN A 25 15.29 33.44 -16.29
N ALA A 26 14.21 34.14 -15.96
CA ALA A 26 13.51 33.97 -14.67
C ALA A 26 12.72 32.66 -14.65
N ALA A 27 11.96 32.37 -15.71
CA ALA A 27 11.17 31.14 -15.80
C ALA A 27 12.04 29.87 -15.83
N GLN A 28 13.20 29.91 -16.49
CA GLN A 28 14.17 28.80 -16.44
C GLN A 28 14.69 28.57 -15.02
N ARG A 29 15.06 29.65 -14.32
CA ARG A 29 15.57 29.57 -12.95
C ARG A 29 14.52 29.01 -12.00
N ASP A 30 13.28 29.47 -12.09
CA ASP A 30 12.18 28.98 -11.26
C ASP A 30 11.93 27.48 -11.48
N LEU A 31 11.95 27.01 -12.75
CA LEU A 31 11.86 25.59 -13.06
C LEU A 31 13.08 24.80 -12.55
N ASP A 32 14.30 25.33 -12.67
CA ASP A 32 15.52 24.71 -12.13
C ASP A 32 15.49 24.63 -10.59
N GLU A 33 14.90 25.62 -9.90
CA GLU A 33 14.67 25.59 -8.45
C GLU A 33 13.59 24.56 -8.06
N GLU A 34 12.46 24.53 -8.76
CA GLU A 34 11.39 23.55 -8.50
C GLU A 34 11.84 22.12 -8.79
N ILE A 35 12.63 21.87 -9.85
CA ILE A 35 13.24 20.56 -10.15
C ILE A 35 14.14 20.12 -9.00
N ARG A 36 15.01 21.01 -8.50
CA ARG A 36 15.89 20.68 -7.36
C ARG A 36 15.09 20.39 -6.09
N ALA A 37 14.05 21.19 -5.81
CA ALA A 37 13.17 20.97 -4.66
C ALA A 37 12.37 19.67 -4.77
N SER A 38 11.89 19.33 -5.98
CA SER A 38 11.18 18.07 -6.23
C SER A 38 12.10 16.86 -6.13
N ASP A 39 13.33 16.93 -6.66
CA ASP A 39 14.32 15.85 -6.51
C ASP A 39 14.68 15.61 -5.04
N ALA A 40 14.89 16.69 -4.27
CA ALA A 40 15.14 16.60 -2.83
C ALA A 40 13.99 15.91 -2.08
N ARG A 41 12.72 16.29 -2.36
CA ARG A 41 11.53 15.65 -1.79
C ARG A 41 11.44 14.17 -2.13
N VAL A 42 11.67 13.79 -3.39
CA VAL A 42 11.65 12.37 -3.81
C VAL A 42 12.73 11.57 -3.07
N ARG A 43 13.93 12.14 -2.87
CA ARG A 43 14.99 11.49 -2.08
C ARG A 43 14.59 11.32 -0.61
N GLU A 44 13.97 12.32 -0.01
CA GLU A 44 13.46 12.26 1.37
C GLU A 44 12.39 11.18 1.54
N TRP A 45 11.46 11.07 0.59
CA TRP A 45 10.44 10.01 0.60
C TRP A 45 11.04 8.62 0.45
N ARG A 46 12.08 8.45 -0.38
CA ARG A 46 12.81 7.17 -0.48
C ARG A 46 13.53 6.82 0.83
N ALA A 47 14.13 7.79 1.51
CA ALA A 47 14.73 7.57 2.82
C ALA A 47 13.68 7.17 3.86
N SER A 48 12.54 7.84 3.87
CA SER A 48 11.39 7.51 4.75
C SER A 48 10.83 6.11 4.46
N LEU A 49 10.74 5.72 3.19
CA LEU A 49 10.35 4.36 2.78
C LEU A 49 11.34 3.32 3.31
N ALA A 50 12.64 3.58 3.23
CA ALA A 50 13.66 2.68 3.78
C ALA A 50 13.51 2.51 5.29
N GLU A 51 13.24 3.60 6.02
CA GLU A 51 12.96 3.53 7.46
C GLU A 51 11.69 2.70 7.77
N LEU A 52 10.61 2.89 7.02
CA LEU A 52 9.39 2.10 7.17
C LEU A 52 9.64 0.61 6.92
N LEU A 53 10.42 0.26 5.89
CA LEU A 53 10.79 -1.12 5.59
C LEU A 53 11.65 -1.73 6.69
N ALA A 54 12.58 -0.97 7.27
CA ALA A 54 13.38 -1.43 8.41
C ALA A 54 12.50 -1.72 9.62
N ARG A 55 11.59 -0.79 9.97
CA ARG A 55 10.62 -0.99 11.06
C ARG A 55 9.73 -2.21 10.83
N ARG A 56 9.26 -2.40 9.58
CA ARG A 56 8.47 -3.57 9.19
C ARG A 56 9.24 -4.88 9.35
N MET A 57 10.51 -4.90 8.96
CA MET A 57 11.35 -6.10 9.10
C MET A 57 11.54 -6.46 10.57
N THR A 58 11.83 -5.49 11.43
CA THR A 58 11.93 -5.72 12.88
C THR A 58 10.61 -6.18 13.49
N ALA A 59 9.47 -5.63 13.06
CA ALA A 59 8.16 -6.09 13.50
C ALA A 59 7.89 -7.53 13.06
N GLN A 60 8.25 -7.89 11.83
CA GLN A 60 8.13 -9.26 11.33
C GLN A 60 8.97 -10.25 12.15
N GLU A 61 10.23 -9.92 12.44
CA GLU A 61 11.11 -10.75 13.27
C GLU A 61 10.53 -10.99 14.67
N ARG A 62 9.88 -9.97 15.26
CA ARG A 62 9.19 -10.09 16.56
C ARG A 62 7.99 -11.01 16.47
N THR A 63 7.16 -10.87 15.44
CA THR A 63 6.02 -11.76 15.19
C THR A 63 6.48 -13.21 15.06
N ASP A 64 7.53 -13.46 14.28
CA ASP A 64 8.08 -14.80 14.06
C ASP A 64 8.64 -15.39 15.38
N THR A 65 9.32 -14.56 16.18
CA THR A 65 9.84 -14.97 17.50
C THR A 65 8.71 -15.30 18.48
N THR A 66 7.67 -14.46 18.54
CA THR A 66 6.50 -14.71 19.40
C THR A 66 5.75 -15.95 18.94
N ALA A 67 5.60 -16.18 17.63
CA ALA A 67 4.98 -17.38 17.08
C ALA A 67 5.75 -18.65 17.50
N ALA A 68 7.07 -18.66 17.38
CA ALA A 68 7.89 -19.78 17.84
C ALA A 68 7.77 -20.02 19.36
N ALA A 69 7.69 -18.94 20.16
CA ALA A 69 7.49 -19.03 21.61
C ALA A 69 6.10 -19.60 21.99
N ILE A 70 5.06 -19.28 21.20
CA ILE A 70 3.72 -19.87 21.32
C ILE A 70 3.80 -21.37 21.05
N GLU A 71 4.37 -21.80 19.93
CA GLU A 71 4.48 -23.23 19.57
C GLU A 71 5.22 -24.04 20.66
N GLN A 72 6.32 -23.50 21.19
CA GLN A 72 7.05 -24.14 22.28
C GLN A 72 6.20 -24.29 23.56
N ARG A 73 5.43 -23.27 23.93
CA ARG A 73 4.54 -23.33 25.09
C ARG A 73 3.34 -24.24 24.86
N GLU A 74 2.79 -24.28 23.65
CA GLU A 74 1.74 -25.22 23.29
C GLU A 74 2.21 -26.67 23.50
N ALA A 75 3.44 -27.00 23.09
CA ALA A 75 4.02 -28.32 23.35
C ALA A 75 4.16 -28.63 24.87
N GLN A 76 4.54 -27.64 25.68
CA GLN A 76 4.64 -27.78 27.14
C GLN A 76 3.27 -27.94 27.82
N ALA A 77 2.26 -27.22 27.35
CA ALA A 77 0.87 -27.37 27.82
C ALA A 77 0.36 -28.79 27.53
N LEU A 78 0.58 -29.29 26.31
CA LEU A 78 0.19 -30.64 25.91
C LEU A 78 0.90 -31.70 26.77
N ALA A 79 2.20 -31.57 27.01
CA ALA A 79 2.95 -32.48 27.88
C ALA A 79 2.42 -32.46 29.34
N SER A 80 2.02 -31.28 29.84
CA SER A 80 1.46 -31.13 31.19
C SER A 80 0.07 -31.77 31.32
N LEU A 81 -0.77 -31.64 30.29
CA LEU A 81 -2.07 -32.31 30.20
C LEU A 81 -1.91 -33.83 30.16
N GLN A 82 -0.99 -34.35 29.34
CA GLN A 82 -0.69 -35.79 29.28
C GLN A 82 -0.17 -36.34 30.62
N ALA A 83 0.57 -35.52 31.38
CA ALA A 83 1.04 -35.87 32.72
C ALA A 83 -0.02 -35.70 33.82
N GLY A 84 -1.26 -35.32 33.49
CA GLY A 84 -2.35 -35.12 34.46
C GLY A 84 -2.19 -33.87 35.34
N LYS A 85 -1.27 -32.96 34.99
CA LYS A 85 -0.98 -31.74 35.76
C LYS A 85 -1.87 -30.59 35.28
N LEU A 86 -3.15 -30.64 35.62
CA LEU A 86 -4.15 -29.70 35.12
C LEU A 86 -3.86 -28.24 35.50
N ALA A 87 -3.51 -27.96 36.75
CA ALA A 87 -3.19 -26.59 37.19
C ALA A 87 -2.01 -25.98 36.41
N LEU A 88 -0.96 -26.77 36.17
CA LEU A 88 0.19 -26.32 35.37
C LEU A 88 -0.20 -26.08 33.90
N ALA A 89 -1.06 -26.91 33.34
CA ALA A 89 -1.56 -26.72 31.98
C ALA A 89 -2.41 -25.44 31.86
N GLU A 90 -3.23 -25.10 32.86
CA GLU A 90 -3.99 -23.86 32.91
C GLU A 90 -3.07 -22.63 32.97
N GLU A 91 -2.01 -22.66 33.79
CA GLU A 91 -1.01 -21.58 33.84
C GLU A 91 -0.29 -21.38 32.50
N VAL A 92 0.12 -22.48 31.84
CA VAL A 92 0.76 -22.39 30.52
C VAL A 92 -0.22 -21.89 29.46
N ALA A 93 -1.49 -22.29 29.51
CA ALA A 93 -2.53 -21.79 28.61
C ALA A 93 -2.76 -20.28 28.78
N ALA A 94 -2.78 -19.78 30.02
CA ALA A 94 -2.87 -18.35 30.29
C ALA A 94 -1.66 -17.58 29.72
N ALA A 95 -0.44 -18.14 29.84
CA ALA A 95 0.76 -17.55 29.25
C ALA A 95 0.73 -17.55 27.71
N ILE A 96 0.19 -18.60 27.08
CA ILE A 96 -0.02 -18.66 25.63
C ILE A 96 -0.99 -17.55 25.19
N ALA A 97 -2.10 -17.37 25.89
CA ALA A 97 -3.08 -16.34 25.56
C ALA A 97 -2.47 -14.91 25.57
N GLN A 98 -1.57 -14.63 26.51
CA GLN A 98 -0.83 -13.37 26.54
C GLN A 98 0.10 -13.19 25.33
N LEU A 99 0.80 -14.26 24.92
CA LEU A 99 1.66 -14.22 23.73
C LEU A 99 0.86 -14.10 22.43
N GLU A 100 -0.29 -14.79 22.34
CA GLU A 100 -1.19 -14.65 21.19
C GLU A 100 -1.71 -13.22 21.07
N GLN A 101 -2.08 -12.58 22.18
CA GLN A 101 -2.47 -11.17 22.18
C GLN A 101 -1.32 -10.27 21.68
N ALA A 102 -0.10 -10.46 22.19
CA ALA A 102 1.06 -9.68 21.75
C ALA A 102 1.38 -9.91 20.25
N ARG A 103 1.20 -11.13 19.75
CA ARG A 103 1.34 -11.45 18.32
C ARG A 103 0.29 -10.72 17.49
N ASP A 104 -0.96 -10.69 17.94
CA ASP A 104 -2.06 -10.04 17.24
C ASP A 104 -1.85 -8.52 17.17
N ASP A 105 -1.35 -7.92 18.24
CA ASP A 105 -0.96 -6.50 18.27
C ASP A 105 0.17 -6.21 17.25
N GLU A 106 1.19 -7.08 17.17
CA GLU A 106 2.30 -6.94 16.20
C GLU A 106 1.83 -7.16 14.75
N HIS A 107 0.87 -8.06 14.52
CA HIS A 107 0.23 -8.23 13.21
C HIS A 107 -0.56 -6.98 12.79
N ALA A 108 -1.29 -6.36 13.71
CA ALA A 108 -1.99 -5.11 13.44
C ALA A 108 -1.00 -3.99 13.08
N LEU A 109 0.13 -3.90 13.78
CA LEU A 109 1.21 -2.96 13.44
C LEU A 109 1.80 -3.23 12.05
N LEU A 110 2.06 -4.49 11.71
CA LEU A 110 2.56 -4.89 10.38
C LEU A 110 1.60 -4.46 9.26
N ALA A 111 0.29 -4.68 9.44
CA ALA A 111 -0.72 -4.26 8.47
C ALA A 111 -0.72 -2.73 8.26
N GLN A 112 -0.57 -1.95 9.32
CA GLN A 112 -0.44 -0.49 9.24
C GLN A 112 0.84 -0.05 8.52
N LEU A 113 1.97 -0.72 8.79
CA LEU A 113 3.23 -0.46 8.11
C LEU A 113 3.15 -0.81 6.61
N ASP A 114 2.50 -1.91 6.24
CA ASP A 114 2.27 -2.32 4.86
C ASP A 114 1.46 -1.29 4.06
N LEU A 115 0.40 -0.76 4.67
CA LEU A 115 -0.38 0.32 4.08
C LEU A 115 0.49 1.56 3.83
N ARG A 116 1.28 1.97 4.83
CA ARG A 116 2.17 3.15 4.72
C ARG A 116 3.27 2.95 3.68
N VAL A 117 3.86 1.76 3.60
CA VAL A 117 4.84 1.38 2.56
C VAL A 117 4.23 1.52 1.18
N THR A 118 3.00 1.03 0.99
CA THR A 118 2.28 1.13 -0.29
C THR A 118 1.99 2.57 -0.67
N GLN A 119 1.48 3.37 0.27
CA GLN A 119 1.25 4.81 0.06
C GLN A 119 2.54 5.56 -0.28
N MET A 120 3.64 5.29 0.43
CA MET A 120 4.92 5.96 0.18
C MET A 120 5.49 5.60 -1.20
N ARG A 121 5.36 4.34 -1.64
CA ARG A 121 5.74 3.93 -3.00
C ARG A 121 4.96 4.70 -4.06
N TYR A 122 3.65 4.87 -3.88
CA TYR A 122 2.81 5.65 -4.78
C TYR A 122 3.26 7.12 -4.84
N LEU A 123 3.51 7.76 -3.69
CA LEU A 123 3.99 9.15 -3.64
C LEU A 123 5.34 9.33 -4.34
N ILE A 124 6.26 8.37 -4.17
CA ILE A 124 7.55 8.37 -4.86
C ILE A 124 7.34 8.31 -6.38
N GLU A 125 6.49 7.41 -6.87
CA GLU A 125 6.20 7.29 -8.29
C GLU A 125 5.56 8.56 -8.86
N GLU A 126 4.60 9.14 -8.15
CA GLU A 126 3.96 10.39 -8.54
C GLU A 126 4.97 11.55 -8.58
N GLY A 127 5.84 11.65 -7.57
CA GLY A 127 6.92 12.62 -7.50
C GLY A 127 7.93 12.47 -8.63
N GLU A 128 8.34 11.24 -8.96
CA GLU A 128 9.22 10.95 -10.10
C GLU A 128 8.59 11.33 -11.44
N ASN A 129 7.31 11.02 -11.63
CA ASN A 129 6.55 11.42 -12.80
C ASN A 129 6.46 12.96 -12.91
N GLY A 130 6.23 13.64 -11.80
CA GLY A 130 6.25 15.10 -11.70
C GLY A 130 7.61 15.68 -12.08
N LEU A 131 8.69 15.13 -11.52
CA LEU A 131 10.06 15.53 -11.79
C LEU A 131 10.41 15.39 -13.29
N ARG A 132 10.05 14.26 -13.91
CA ARG A 132 10.22 14.04 -15.35
C ARG A 132 9.49 15.11 -16.18
N ARG A 133 8.26 15.46 -15.80
CA ARG A 133 7.49 16.52 -16.49
C ARG A 133 8.16 17.88 -16.37
N LEU A 134 8.64 18.26 -15.19
CA LEU A 134 9.34 19.52 -14.98
C LEU A 134 10.63 19.61 -15.83
N GLN A 135 11.40 18.53 -15.88
CA GLN A 135 12.60 18.44 -16.73
C GLN A 135 12.27 18.63 -18.21
N LEU A 136 11.23 17.96 -18.72
CA LEU A 136 10.78 18.13 -20.11
C LEU A 136 10.28 19.56 -20.42
N GLN A 137 9.66 20.23 -19.44
CA GLN A 137 9.24 21.63 -19.59
C GLN A 137 10.45 22.56 -19.67
N LEU A 138 11.46 22.35 -18.84
CA LEU A 138 12.72 23.09 -18.87
C LEU A 138 13.45 22.90 -20.20
N ASP A 139 13.57 21.66 -20.69
CA ASP A 139 14.21 21.38 -21.97
C ASP A 139 13.47 22.04 -23.15
N ALA A 140 12.13 22.00 -23.13
CA ALA A 140 11.32 22.68 -24.12
C ALA A 140 11.51 24.20 -24.09
N LEU A 141 11.63 24.81 -22.91
CA LEU A 141 11.88 26.23 -22.74
C LEU A 141 13.28 26.62 -23.27
N ARG A 142 14.31 25.82 -22.95
CA ARG A 142 15.68 26.01 -23.48
C ARG A 142 15.71 25.88 -25.00
N ALA A 143 15.00 24.91 -25.57
CA ALA A 143 14.90 24.74 -27.01
C ALA A 143 14.15 25.90 -27.70
N ALA A 144 13.10 26.45 -27.06
CA ALA A 144 12.40 27.61 -27.59
C ALA A 144 13.31 28.86 -27.63
N GLU A 145 14.10 29.09 -26.59
CA GLU A 145 15.05 30.20 -26.54
C GLU A 145 16.17 30.08 -27.58
N THR A 146 16.71 28.88 -27.82
CA THR A 146 17.75 28.70 -28.83
C THR A 146 17.23 28.98 -30.23
N VAL A 147 16.00 28.55 -30.53
CA VAL A 147 15.32 28.88 -31.80
C VAL A 147 15.07 30.38 -31.92
N GLN A 148 14.59 31.02 -30.85
CA GLN A 148 14.37 32.47 -30.85
C GLN A 148 15.67 33.26 -31.11
N ARG A 149 16.76 32.94 -30.41
CA ARG A 149 18.08 33.58 -30.64
C ARG A 149 18.59 33.35 -32.07
N ALA A 150 18.37 32.16 -32.63
CA ALA A 150 18.73 31.87 -34.02
C ALA A 150 17.90 32.71 -35.02
N GLN A 151 16.61 32.92 -34.74
CA GLN A 151 15.75 33.76 -35.57
C GLN A 151 16.15 35.24 -35.49
N GLU A 152 16.46 35.75 -34.28
CA GLU A 152 16.92 37.13 -34.07
C GLU A 152 18.24 37.40 -34.81
N THR A 153 19.21 36.48 -34.76
CA THR A 153 20.49 36.61 -35.47
C THR A 153 20.35 36.57 -36.99
N VAL A 154 19.40 35.78 -37.53
CA VAL A 154 19.08 35.75 -38.96
C VAL A 154 18.33 37.01 -39.40
N ALA A 155 17.37 37.48 -38.61
CA ALA A 155 16.65 38.73 -38.88
C ALA A 155 17.58 39.96 -38.89
N HIS A 156 18.55 40.02 -37.98
CA HIS A 156 19.58 41.07 -37.99
C HIS A 156 20.52 41.02 -39.20
N ARG A 157 20.61 39.89 -39.91
CA ARG A 157 21.41 39.78 -41.15
C ARG A 157 20.63 40.13 -42.42
N GLN A 158 19.30 40.26 -42.38
CA GLN A 158 18.49 40.37 -43.59
C GLN A 158 17.40 41.46 -43.47
N PRO A 159 17.73 42.74 -43.73
CA PRO A 159 16.71 43.78 -43.86
C PRO A 159 15.95 43.57 -45.18
N GLY A 160 14.79 42.92 -45.15
CA GLY A 160 13.82 43.06 -46.26
C GLY A 160 12.94 41.88 -46.69
N THR A 161 12.92 40.71 -46.04
CA THR A 161 12.07 39.59 -46.49
C THR A 161 11.21 39.00 -45.37
N PRO A 162 9.87 38.93 -45.50
CA PRO A 162 8.99 38.37 -44.47
C PRO A 162 9.08 36.82 -44.45
N LEU A 163 9.25 36.22 -43.27
CA LEU A 163 9.28 34.76 -43.07
C LEU A 163 7.87 34.18 -42.76
N PRO A 164 7.58 32.94 -43.16
CA PRO A 164 6.26 32.31 -42.99
C PRO A 164 6.02 31.83 -41.55
N GLN A 165 5.05 32.42 -40.86
CA GLN A 165 4.72 32.22 -39.44
C GLN A 165 4.00 30.89 -39.09
N ASN A 166 3.77 30.00 -40.05
CA ASN A 166 2.71 28.97 -39.92
C ASN A 166 3.15 27.57 -39.46
N ALA A 167 4.44 27.29 -39.26
CA ALA A 167 4.89 25.97 -38.79
C ALA A 167 4.85 25.83 -37.25
N ILE A 168 5.08 26.92 -36.53
CA ILE A 168 5.19 26.94 -35.06
C ILE A 168 3.80 26.89 -34.40
N GLU A 169 2.81 27.60 -34.97
CA GLU A 169 1.42 27.53 -34.49
C GLU A 169 0.82 26.12 -34.60
N SER A 170 1.21 25.36 -35.64
CA SER A 170 0.76 23.97 -35.83
C SER A 170 1.25 23.05 -34.71
N LEU A 171 2.49 23.22 -34.26
CA LEU A 171 3.08 22.46 -33.15
C LEU A 171 2.51 22.85 -31.78
N LEU A 172 2.23 24.14 -31.56
CA LEU A 172 1.58 24.60 -30.33
C LEU A 172 0.12 24.11 -30.25
N ARG A 173 -0.56 24.00 -31.40
CA ARG A 173 -1.92 23.46 -31.51
C ARG A 173 -1.96 21.95 -31.31
N SER A 174 -0.98 21.20 -31.82
CA SER A 174 -0.91 19.75 -31.61
C SER A 174 -0.55 19.39 -30.16
N ARG A 175 0.30 20.19 -29.50
CA ARG A 175 0.65 19.98 -28.08
C ARG A 175 -0.51 20.28 -27.12
N ARG A 176 -1.36 21.28 -27.42
CA ARG A 176 -2.62 21.53 -26.69
C ARG A 176 -3.63 20.38 -26.81
N ARG A 177 -3.54 19.58 -27.88
CA ARG A 177 -4.45 18.45 -28.14
C ARG A 177 -4.01 17.15 -27.43
N ASN A 178 -2.76 17.07 -26.99
CA ASN A 178 -2.18 15.92 -26.28
C ASN A 178 -2.08 16.11 -24.75
N ALA A 179 -2.60 17.22 -24.20
CA ALA A 179 -2.69 17.37 -22.75
C ALA A 179 -3.81 16.43 -22.22
N PRO A 180 -3.52 15.50 -21.29
CA PRO A 180 -4.52 14.61 -20.76
C PRO A 180 -5.62 15.41 -20.07
N ARG A 181 -6.86 15.13 -20.47
CA ARG A 181 -8.08 15.64 -19.85
C ARG A 181 -8.16 15.00 -18.46
N ALA A 182 -7.93 15.79 -17.42
CA ALA A 182 -8.18 15.37 -16.04
C ALA A 182 -9.69 15.12 -15.90
N GLU A 183 -10.08 13.86 -15.91
CA GLU A 183 -11.40 13.42 -15.48
C GLU A 183 -11.46 13.64 -13.97
N ALA A 184 -12.29 14.60 -13.58
CA ALA A 184 -12.80 14.68 -12.23
C ALA A 184 -13.98 13.71 -12.17
N ASP A 185 -13.82 12.62 -11.43
CA ASP A 185 -14.93 11.81 -10.96
C ASP A 185 -14.95 11.82 -9.43
N ASP A 186 -16.18 11.90 -8.95
CA ASP A 186 -16.64 12.30 -7.63
C ASP A 186 -16.67 11.14 -6.62
N ALA A 187 -16.85 11.54 -5.37
CA ALA A 187 -16.88 10.83 -4.10
C ALA A 187 -17.53 9.43 -4.01
N GLY A 188 -17.03 8.68 -3.02
CA GLY A 188 -17.77 7.62 -2.34
C GLY A 188 -17.05 7.19 -1.05
N GLU A 189 -17.53 7.65 0.11
CA GLU A 189 -17.30 6.94 1.37
C GLU A 189 -18.06 5.59 1.36
N PRO A 190 -17.62 4.61 2.16
CA PRO A 190 -18.45 4.33 3.33
C PRO A 190 -17.66 4.02 4.62
N MET A 191 -18.14 4.66 5.68
CA MET A 191 -18.30 4.17 7.05
C MET A 191 -18.31 2.64 7.23
N GLY A 192 -17.62 2.15 8.26
CA GLY A 192 -17.99 0.92 8.96
C GLY A 192 -16.83 0.08 9.50
N ASP A 193 -16.46 0.30 10.77
CA ASP A 193 -15.96 -0.78 11.64
C ASP A 193 -16.09 -0.40 13.14
N SER A 194 -16.05 0.89 13.46
CA SER A 194 -16.17 1.39 14.84
C SER A 194 -17.54 1.20 15.51
N ASP A 195 -18.60 0.90 14.74
CA ASP A 195 -19.97 0.73 15.27
C ASP A 195 -20.25 -0.71 15.73
N LEU A 196 -19.44 -1.69 15.29
CA LEU A 196 -19.56 -3.09 15.69
C LEU A 196 -18.90 -3.31 17.06
N ASP A 197 -17.69 -2.77 17.23
CA ASP A 197 -16.94 -2.86 18.48
C ASP A 197 -17.65 -2.15 19.64
N ALA A 198 -18.30 -1.02 19.35
CA ALA A 198 -19.12 -0.30 20.33
C ALA A 198 -20.38 -1.10 20.77
N ARG A 199 -20.96 -1.91 19.88
CA ARG A 199 -22.12 -2.76 20.18
C ARG A 199 -21.73 -4.03 20.95
N LEU A 200 -20.55 -4.59 20.68
CA LEU A 200 -20.03 -5.76 21.39
C LEU A 200 -19.63 -5.43 22.85
N LEU A 201 -19.14 -4.20 23.08
CA LEU A 201 -18.85 -3.69 24.43
C LEU A 201 -20.11 -3.37 25.24
N ALA A 202 -21.22 -2.96 24.59
CA ALA A 202 -22.49 -2.68 25.24
C ALA A 202 -23.21 -3.94 25.77
N GLU A 203 -22.93 -5.11 25.17
CA GLU A 203 -23.50 -6.42 25.55
C GLU A 203 -22.70 -7.16 26.64
N GLY A 204 -21.64 -6.54 27.19
CA GLY A 204 -20.88 -7.11 28.32
C GLY A 204 -20.04 -8.35 27.98
N ILE A 205 -19.68 -8.53 26.71
CA ILE A 205 -18.91 -9.70 26.24
C ILE A 205 -17.41 -9.39 26.40
N ASP A 206 -16.82 -9.88 27.48
CA ASP A 206 -15.40 -9.65 27.80
C ASP A 206 -14.51 -10.55 26.92
N GLU A 207 -13.89 -9.93 25.90
CA GLU A 207 -13.13 -10.55 24.80
C GLU A 207 -12.01 -11.50 25.25
N ARG A 208 -11.49 -11.30 26.47
CA ARG A 208 -10.39 -12.08 27.03
C ARG A 208 -10.81 -13.48 27.51
N ASN A 209 -12.04 -13.63 28.02
CA ASN A 209 -12.54 -14.92 28.51
C ASN A 209 -13.02 -15.80 27.35
N THR A 210 -13.63 -15.21 26.32
CA THR A 210 -13.99 -15.89 25.08
C THR A 210 -12.77 -16.35 24.29
N ARG A 211 -11.70 -15.54 24.19
CA ARG A 211 -10.44 -15.96 23.54
C ARG A 211 -9.81 -17.18 24.23
N ALA A 212 -9.71 -17.19 25.56
CA ALA A 212 -9.17 -18.34 26.29
C ALA A 212 -9.98 -19.64 26.07
N GLN A 213 -11.31 -19.53 26.01
CA GLN A 213 -12.20 -20.67 25.73
C GLN A 213 -12.12 -21.16 24.28
N LEU A 214 -11.95 -20.26 23.30
CA LEU A 214 -11.76 -20.61 21.89
C LEU A 214 -10.43 -21.33 21.65
N VAL A 215 -9.37 -20.93 22.34
CA VAL A 215 -8.05 -21.59 22.28
C VAL A 215 -8.14 -23.01 22.86
N LEU A 216 -8.80 -23.18 24.02
CA LEU A 216 -9.03 -24.51 24.60
C LEU A 216 -9.86 -25.41 23.67
N ALA A 217 -10.89 -24.87 23.02
CA ALA A 217 -11.69 -25.63 22.05
C ALA A 217 -10.86 -26.06 20.83
N ARG A 218 -10.02 -25.17 20.30
CA ARG A 218 -9.10 -25.49 19.19
C ARG A 218 -8.07 -26.57 19.58
N LEU A 219 -7.50 -26.47 20.78
CA LEU A 219 -6.54 -27.45 21.29
C LEU A 219 -7.18 -28.81 21.56
N ALA A 220 -8.40 -28.84 22.10
CA ALA A 220 -9.18 -30.07 22.28
C ALA A 220 -9.50 -30.73 20.93
N GLN A 221 -9.84 -29.93 19.91
CA GLN A 221 -10.08 -30.43 18.55
C GLN A 221 -8.81 -31.04 17.94
N ARG A 222 -7.65 -30.37 18.06
CA ARG A 222 -6.35 -30.91 17.62
C ARG A 222 -5.99 -32.22 18.34
N LEU A 223 -6.33 -32.34 19.63
CA LEU A 223 -6.12 -33.56 20.43
C LEU A 223 -7.04 -34.70 19.97
N ALA A 224 -8.30 -34.39 19.66
CA ALA A 224 -9.24 -35.35 19.10
C ALA A 224 -8.82 -35.82 17.70
N ASP A 225 -8.32 -34.91 16.86
CA ASP A 225 -7.82 -35.22 15.51
C ASP A 225 -6.52 -36.05 15.59
N ALA A 226 -5.63 -35.75 16.54
CA ALA A 226 -4.43 -36.54 16.82
C ALA A 226 -4.75 -37.93 17.40
N ALA A 227 -5.78 -38.03 18.26
CA ALA A 227 -6.28 -39.31 18.77
C ALA A 227 -6.91 -40.16 17.65
N ALA A 228 -7.67 -39.54 16.75
CA ALA A 228 -8.26 -40.19 15.57
C ALA A 228 -7.19 -40.67 14.57
N ALA A 229 -6.08 -39.95 14.43
CA ALA A 229 -4.93 -40.37 13.63
C ALA A 229 -4.13 -41.55 14.23
N SER A 230 -4.32 -41.83 15.53
CA SER A 230 -3.61 -42.91 16.25
C SER A 230 -4.40 -44.23 16.40
N ALA A 231 -5.68 -44.25 15.99
CA ALA A 231 -6.52 -45.45 16.07
C ALA A 231 -6.33 -46.38 14.84
N PRO A 232 -6.01 -47.68 15.01
CA PRO A 232 -5.80 -48.58 13.88
C PRO A 232 -7.14 -48.86 13.15
N PRO A 233 -7.13 -48.99 11.80
CA PRO A 233 -8.35 -49.24 11.04
C PRO A 233 -8.94 -50.59 11.42
N THR A 234 -10.11 -50.58 12.06
CA THR A 234 -10.87 -51.81 12.33
C THR A 234 -11.37 -52.34 10.99
N GLY A 235 -10.71 -53.39 10.49
CA GLY A 235 -10.96 -53.99 9.18
C GLY A 235 -12.41 -54.44 9.02
N GLY A 236 -13.12 -53.81 8.09
CA GLY A 236 -14.41 -54.27 7.60
C GLY A 236 -14.26 -55.61 6.87
N ARG A 237 -14.65 -56.70 7.53
CA ARG A 237 -14.69 -58.04 6.94
C ARG A 237 -15.88 -58.12 5.97
N ALA A 238 -15.62 -57.89 4.68
CA ALA A 238 -16.58 -58.12 3.61
C ALA A 238 -16.95 -59.61 3.54
N THR A 239 -18.13 -59.98 4.03
CA THR A 239 -18.72 -61.30 3.85
C THR A 239 -19.34 -61.41 2.46
N ARG A 240 -18.62 -62.05 1.52
CA ARG A 240 -19.24 -62.54 0.26
C ARG A 240 -20.19 -63.69 0.61
N THR A 241 -21.48 -63.42 0.68
CA THR A 241 -22.52 -64.45 0.77
C THR A 241 -22.67 -65.15 -0.59
N ARG A 242 -22.39 -66.45 -0.59
CA ARG A 242 -22.55 -67.40 -1.69
C ARG A 242 -24.03 -67.74 -1.86
N THR A 243 -24.63 -67.38 -2.99
CA THR A 243 -26.01 -67.76 -3.38
C THR A 243 -26.06 -69.24 -3.80
N PRO A 244 -26.97 -70.08 -3.28
CA PRO A 244 -27.30 -71.36 -3.90
C PRO A 244 -28.60 -71.26 -4.73
N GLY A 245 -28.59 -71.93 -5.88
CA GLY A 245 -29.69 -71.95 -6.84
C GLY A 245 -30.97 -72.64 -6.35
N LYS A 246 -32.10 -72.22 -6.92
CA LYS A 246 -33.41 -72.84 -6.74
C LYS A 246 -34.05 -73.04 -8.12
N LYS A 247 -34.28 -74.30 -8.50
CA LYS A 247 -35.05 -74.73 -9.69
C LYS A 247 -36.53 -74.37 -9.51
N PRO A 248 -37.28 -74.03 -10.58
CA PRO A 248 -38.73 -74.17 -10.59
C PRO A 248 -39.15 -75.55 -11.12
N ARG A 249 -40.32 -75.97 -10.65
CA ARG A 249 -41.08 -77.16 -11.08
C ARG A 249 -41.64 -76.99 -12.48
#